data_AF-A0A537RDX5-F1
#
_entry.id   AF-A0A537RDX5-F1
#
_cell.length_a   1.000
_cell.length_b   1.000
_cell.length_c   1.000
_cell.angle_alpha   90.00
_cell.angle_beta   90.00
_cell.angle_gamma   90.00
#
_symmetry.space_group_name_H-M   'P 1'
#
loop_
_entity.id
_entity.type
_entity.pdbx_description
1 polymer ?
#
loop_
_entity_poly.entity_id
_entity_poly.type
_entity_poly.pdbx_seq_one_letter_code
_entity_poly.pdbx_strand_id
1 'polypeptide(L)'
;MSFWKRRQVRDFFRSSAGTPAFRRTTDAGLAAARRRPRGSIAVWASRAPAGLAEAAEQKGIPLIRVEDGFIRSVGLGSDFIPAASLALDSRGMHFDPSVRSDLEQLLAETEFDAALIERARDLIRQLIARGITKYNVGDTALPIKWPARRRRILVPGQVEDDLSVRLGGEGITRNLDLLARVRTANPDAFILYKPHPDVEAGHREGKVADGVVTNFADIVIRDISTAVILAEIDEVHTLTSLAGFEALLRGRRVVVYGRPFYAGWGLTSDLSGIDRGRRLTLEQLVAGALILYPRYLDPVTRLPCKPELVIERLASPELWRPGLLVAARRLQGSLVRRWNETLVRSARLFAKSAPSS
;
A
#
# COMPACT_ATOMS: atom_id res chain seq x y z
N MET A 1 -11.79 -5.07 14.44
CA MET A 1 -10.53 -5.80 14.19
C MET A 1 -10.69 -7.29 14.51
N SER A 2 -10.29 -8.16 13.58
CA SER A 2 -10.33 -9.62 13.72
C SER A 2 -9.34 -10.14 14.75
N PHE A 3 -9.61 -11.31 15.33
CA PHE A 3 -8.85 -11.84 16.48
C PHE A 3 -7.35 -12.04 16.20
N TRP A 4 -6.97 -12.54 15.02
CA TRP A 4 -5.55 -12.78 14.70
C TRP A 4 -4.75 -11.47 14.59
N LYS A 5 -5.33 -10.42 13.98
CA LYS A 5 -4.69 -9.11 13.85
C LYS A 5 -4.46 -8.45 15.22
N ARG A 6 -5.29 -8.76 16.23
CA ARG A 6 -5.11 -8.25 17.60
C ARG A 6 -3.82 -8.74 18.24
N ARG A 7 -3.38 -9.99 17.99
CA ARG A 7 -2.14 -10.51 18.58
C ARG A 7 -0.94 -9.70 18.07
N GLN A 8 -0.85 -9.50 16.76
CA GLN A 8 0.24 -8.74 16.16
C GLN A 8 0.20 -7.27 16.56
N VAL A 9 -0.98 -6.63 16.53
CA VAL A 9 -1.13 -5.24 16.99
C VAL A 9 -0.76 -5.11 18.47
N ARG A 10 -1.05 -6.10 19.33
CA ARG A 10 -0.56 -6.08 20.71
C ARG A 10 0.95 -6.02 20.80
N ASP A 11 1.64 -6.79 19.97
CA ASP A 11 3.11 -6.82 19.97
C ASP A 11 3.67 -5.44 19.57
N PHE A 12 3.08 -4.75 18.58
CA PHE A 12 3.51 -3.40 18.15
C PHE A 12 3.28 -2.30 19.19
N PHE A 13 2.23 -2.45 20.00
CA PHE A 13 1.83 -1.49 21.03
C PHE A 13 2.26 -1.92 22.44
N ARG A 14 3.03 -3.01 22.56
CA ARG A 14 3.53 -3.45 23.86
C ARG A 14 4.51 -2.41 24.38
N SER A 15 4.27 -1.94 25.59
CA SER A 15 5.10 -0.96 26.27
C SER A 15 5.13 -1.23 27.76
N SER A 16 5.95 -0.48 28.51
CA SER A 16 5.93 -0.48 29.97
C SER A 16 4.57 -0.08 30.55
N ALA A 17 3.75 0.65 29.78
CA ALA A 17 2.37 1.00 30.15
C ALA A 17 1.37 -0.18 29.96
N GLY A 18 1.84 -1.35 29.53
CA GLY A 18 1.06 -2.57 29.40
C GLY A 18 0.65 -2.87 27.95
N THR A 19 -0.50 -3.55 27.79
CA THR A 19 -1.03 -3.97 26.50
C THR A 19 -2.29 -3.20 26.11
N PRO A 20 -2.56 -3.01 24.80
CA PRO A 20 -3.75 -2.31 24.34
C PRO A 20 -5.01 -3.12 24.64
N ALA A 21 -6.03 -2.43 25.15
CA ALA A 21 -7.37 -2.98 25.30
C ALA A 21 -8.16 -2.83 24.00
N PHE A 22 -8.69 -3.93 23.47
CA PHE A 22 -9.48 -3.89 22.24
C PHE A 22 -10.95 -3.60 22.57
N ARG A 23 -11.53 -2.64 21.86
CA ARG A 23 -12.94 -2.25 21.96
C ARG A 23 -13.60 -2.32 20.58
N ARG A 24 -14.91 -2.58 20.58
CA ARG A 24 -15.71 -2.72 19.35
C ARG A 24 -16.47 -1.44 18.99
N THR A 25 -16.74 -0.59 19.97
CA THR A 25 -17.51 0.66 19.81
C THR A 25 -16.68 1.86 20.19
N THR A 26 -17.01 3.01 19.60
CA THR A 26 -16.40 4.32 19.89
C THR A 26 -16.51 4.66 21.38
N ASP A 27 -17.70 4.56 21.96
CA ASP A 27 -17.92 4.90 23.37
C ASP A 27 -17.10 4.05 24.34
N ALA A 28 -17.02 2.74 24.09
CA ALA A 28 -16.23 1.85 24.93
C ALA A 28 -14.72 2.11 24.78
N GLY A 29 -14.28 2.54 23.60
CA GLY A 29 -12.91 3.00 23.34
C GLY A 29 -12.58 4.27 24.12
N LEU A 30 -13.43 5.30 24.00
CA LEU A 30 -13.28 6.58 24.70
C LEU A 30 -13.33 6.41 26.22
N ALA A 31 -14.25 5.60 26.75
CA ALA A 31 -14.33 5.30 28.17
C ALA A 31 -13.08 4.57 28.70
N ALA A 32 -12.53 3.64 27.91
CA ALA A 32 -11.31 2.93 28.28
C ALA A 32 -10.07 3.85 28.26
N ALA A 33 -9.96 4.74 27.28
CA ALA A 33 -8.87 5.70 27.19
C ALA A 33 -8.87 6.66 28.39
N ARG A 34 -10.04 7.21 28.76
CA ARG A 34 -10.19 8.12 29.93
C ARG A 34 -9.76 7.53 31.26
N ARG A 35 -9.91 6.21 31.44
CA ARG A 35 -9.54 5.52 32.69
C ARG A 35 -8.03 5.33 32.84
N ARG A 36 -7.23 5.64 31.82
CA ARG A 36 -5.77 5.49 31.85
C ARG A 36 -5.10 6.85 31.90
N PRO A 37 -4.08 7.05 32.76
CA PRO A 37 -3.21 8.21 32.67
C PRO A 37 -2.60 8.29 31.26
N ARG A 38 -2.82 9.40 30.55
CA ARG A 38 -2.41 9.61 29.14
C ARG A 38 -2.94 8.53 28.19
N GLY A 39 -4.16 8.05 28.41
CA GLY A 39 -4.80 7.08 27.52
C GLY A 39 -5.06 7.64 26.13
N SER A 40 -4.76 6.84 25.11
CA SER A 40 -5.01 7.15 23.69
C SER A 40 -5.83 6.06 23.01
N ILE A 41 -6.41 6.38 21.87
CA ILE A 41 -7.10 5.42 21.00
C ILE A 41 -6.24 5.17 19.77
N ALA A 42 -5.98 3.90 19.46
CA ALA A 42 -5.41 3.50 18.18
C ALA A 42 -6.50 2.87 17.31
N VAL A 43 -6.63 3.35 16.07
CA VAL A 43 -7.64 2.88 15.11
C VAL A 43 -7.02 2.61 13.76
N TRP A 44 -7.40 1.51 13.10
CA TRP A 44 -6.96 1.26 11.74
C TRP A 44 -7.64 2.26 10.80
N ALA A 45 -6.87 3.01 10.00
CA ALA A 45 -7.38 4.18 9.29
C ALA A 45 -8.59 3.86 8.39
N SER A 46 -8.50 2.80 7.59
CA SER A 46 -9.61 2.33 6.73
C SER A 46 -10.83 1.76 7.46
N ARG A 47 -10.77 1.66 8.80
CA ARG A 47 -11.84 1.11 9.65
C ARG A 47 -12.21 2.06 10.78
N ALA A 48 -11.81 3.33 10.71
CA ALA A 48 -12.20 4.34 11.67
C ALA A 48 -13.73 4.56 11.60
N PRO A 49 -14.47 4.41 12.72
CA PRO A 49 -15.88 4.77 12.75
C PRO A 49 -16.07 6.26 12.47
N ALA A 50 -17.15 6.60 11.77
CA ALA A 50 -17.57 7.99 11.59
C ALA A 50 -17.76 8.66 12.96
N GLY A 51 -17.36 9.93 13.08
CA GLY A 51 -17.47 10.68 14.34
C GLY A 51 -16.41 10.34 15.40
N LEU A 52 -15.54 9.33 15.19
CA LEU A 52 -14.54 8.96 16.19
C LEU A 52 -13.51 10.07 16.43
N ALA A 53 -13.05 10.74 15.36
CA ALA A 53 -12.04 11.78 15.47
C ALA A 53 -12.58 12.99 16.25
N GLU A 54 -13.76 13.45 15.87
CA GLU A 54 -14.49 14.55 16.48
C GLU A 54 -14.80 14.23 17.96
N ALA A 55 -15.29 13.02 18.25
CA ALA A 55 -15.58 12.61 19.62
C ALA A 55 -14.32 12.44 20.48
N ALA A 56 -13.18 12.06 19.89
CA ALA A 56 -11.91 11.97 20.60
C ALA A 56 -11.36 13.37 20.93
N GLU A 57 -11.41 14.28 19.95
CA GLU A 57 -11.01 15.68 20.09
C GLU A 57 -11.83 16.42 21.15
N GLN A 58 -13.17 16.35 21.09
CA GLN A 58 -14.08 16.94 22.09
C GLN A 58 -13.78 16.47 23.51
N LYS A 59 -13.19 15.29 23.66
CA LYS A 59 -12.88 14.66 24.94
C LYS A 59 -11.41 14.79 25.34
N GLY A 60 -10.58 15.48 24.54
CA GLY A 60 -9.14 15.63 24.75
C GLY A 60 -8.37 14.31 24.72
N ILE A 61 -8.86 13.31 23.99
CA ILE A 61 -8.26 11.97 23.92
C ILE A 61 -7.42 11.87 22.63
N PRO A 62 -6.09 11.63 22.73
CA PRO A 62 -5.27 11.45 21.53
C PRO A 62 -5.73 10.27 20.67
N LEU A 63 -5.85 10.51 19.37
CA LEU A 63 -6.19 9.49 18.37
C LEU A 63 -4.96 9.18 17.51
N ILE A 64 -4.62 7.90 17.41
CA ILE A 64 -3.54 7.38 16.58
C ILE A 64 -4.16 6.54 15.48
N ARG A 65 -3.95 6.95 14.23
CA ARG A 65 -4.34 6.19 13.05
C ARG A 65 -3.23 5.20 12.72
N VAL A 66 -3.63 3.98 12.40
CA VAL A 66 -2.73 2.85 12.13
C VAL A 66 -2.93 2.41 10.71
N GLU A 67 -1.84 2.19 9.99
CA GLU A 67 -1.85 1.54 8.69
C GLU A 67 -0.64 0.59 8.55
N ASP A 68 -0.67 -0.28 7.53
CA ASP A 68 0.50 -1.08 7.19
C ASP A 68 1.69 -0.16 6.80
N GLY A 69 2.89 -0.50 7.26
CA GLY A 69 4.11 0.21 6.83
C GLY A 69 4.47 -0.10 5.38
N PHE A 70 5.38 0.71 4.81
CA PHE A 70 5.75 0.62 3.39
C PHE A 70 6.57 -0.64 3.05
N ILE A 71 7.40 -1.13 4.00
CA ILE A 71 8.06 -2.44 3.93
C ILE A 71 7.25 -3.41 4.79
N ARG A 72 6.41 -4.23 4.16
CA ARG A 72 5.35 -4.95 4.87
C ARG A 72 5.67 -6.43 5.12
N SER A 73 5.79 -7.22 4.06
CA SER A 73 5.92 -8.69 4.10
C SER A 73 6.22 -9.25 2.69
N VAL A 74 6.51 -10.55 2.58
CA VAL A 74 6.36 -11.29 1.32
C VAL A 74 4.91 -11.71 1.16
N GLY A 75 4.26 -11.38 0.04
CA GLY A 75 2.84 -11.67 -0.24
C GLY A 75 1.87 -10.56 0.19
N LEU A 76 0.58 -10.75 -0.15
CA LEU A 76 -0.44 -9.71 0.01
C LEU A 76 -0.96 -9.59 1.46
N GLY A 77 -1.58 -8.46 1.79
CA GLY A 77 -2.27 -8.29 3.08
C GLY A 77 -3.60 -9.02 3.17
N SER A 78 -4.28 -9.14 2.02
CA SER A 78 -5.44 -10.00 1.80
C SER A 78 -5.13 -11.47 2.07
N ASP A 79 -3.86 -11.84 1.99
CA ASP A 79 -3.34 -13.19 2.26
C ASP A 79 -3.10 -13.50 3.75
N PHE A 80 -3.46 -12.57 4.64
CA PHE A 80 -3.35 -12.70 6.10
C PHE A 80 -1.92 -12.90 6.60
N ILE A 81 -0.95 -12.42 5.83
CA ILE A 81 0.47 -12.48 6.17
C ILE A 81 0.76 -11.40 7.24
N PRO A 82 1.47 -11.75 8.33
CA PRO A 82 1.81 -10.79 9.38
C PRO A 82 2.62 -9.62 8.81
N ALA A 83 2.19 -8.38 9.07
CA ALA A 83 2.94 -7.18 8.69
C ALA A 83 4.13 -6.95 9.65
N ALA A 84 5.36 -6.90 9.15
CA ALA A 84 6.52 -6.57 9.97
C ALA A 84 6.67 -5.06 10.24
N SER A 85 5.79 -4.24 9.66
CA SER A 85 5.83 -2.80 9.81
C SER A 85 4.44 -2.19 9.94
N LEU A 86 4.29 -1.18 10.81
CA LEU A 86 3.10 -0.35 10.94
C LEU A 86 3.48 1.14 10.91
N ALA A 87 2.71 1.92 10.14
CA ALA A 87 2.68 3.37 10.25
C ALA A 87 1.70 3.77 11.37
N LEU A 88 2.14 4.66 12.27
CA LEU A 88 1.33 5.21 13.35
C LEU A 88 1.32 6.73 13.21
N ASP A 89 0.14 7.32 13.05
CA ASP A 89 -0.01 8.75 12.79
C ASP A 89 -1.02 9.41 13.71
N SER A 90 -0.59 10.40 14.48
CA SER A 90 -1.40 11.13 15.44
C SER A 90 -2.14 12.33 14.83
N ARG A 91 -1.73 12.81 13.65
CA ARG A 91 -2.32 13.97 12.98
C ARG A 91 -3.31 13.55 11.89
N GLY A 92 -2.87 12.74 10.94
CA GLY A 92 -3.61 12.37 9.75
C GLY A 92 -2.82 11.41 8.88
N MET A 93 -3.45 10.51 8.14
CA MET A 93 -2.68 9.50 7.42
C MET A 93 -1.90 10.08 6.24
N HIS A 94 -0.71 9.55 5.97
CA HIS A 94 0.18 9.96 4.86
C HIS A 94 -0.45 9.97 3.46
N PHE A 95 -1.56 9.26 3.24
CA PHE A 95 -2.28 9.22 1.97
C PHE A 95 -3.43 10.24 1.86
N ASP A 96 -3.72 10.96 2.95
CA ASP A 96 -4.76 11.99 3.01
C ASP A 96 -4.12 13.37 2.93
N PRO A 97 -4.22 14.07 1.79
CA PRO A 97 -3.61 15.39 1.61
C PRO A 97 -4.42 16.53 2.25
N SER A 98 -5.60 16.25 2.82
CA SER A 98 -6.44 17.29 3.46
C SER A 98 -5.89 17.75 4.82
N VAL A 99 -5.05 16.93 5.43
CA VAL A 99 -4.43 17.19 6.73
C VAL A 99 -2.96 16.84 6.70
N ARG A 100 -2.13 17.65 7.36
CA ARG A 100 -0.69 17.40 7.44
C ARG A 100 -0.42 16.21 8.37
N SER A 101 0.07 15.11 7.79
CA SER A 101 0.43 13.88 8.51
C SER A 101 1.68 14.05 9.40
N ASP A 102 1.89 13.14 10.36
CA ASP A 102 3.16 13.07 11.09
C ASP A 102 4.33 12.79 10.14
N LEU A 103 4.12 11.98 9.09
CA LEU A 103 5.16 11.74 8.07
C LEU A 103 5.53 13.04 7.35
N GLU A 104 4.55 13.81 6.90
CA GLU A 104 4.80 15.07 6.21
C GLU A 104 5.45 16.11 7.12
N GLN A 105 5.05 16.16 8.39
CA GLN A 105 5.72 17.02 9.35
C GLN A 105 7.18 16.61 9.52
N LEU A 106 7.43 15.31 9.73
CA LEU A 106 8.77 14.75 9.86
C LEU A 106 9.64 15.10 8.65
N LEU A 107 9.14 14.90 7.44
CA LEU A 107 9.86 15.19 6.21
C LEU A 107 10.18 16.69 6.04
N ALA A 108 9.25 17.55 6.42
CA ALA A 108 9.43 18.99 6.32
C ALA A 108 10.40 19.57 7.37
N GLU A 109 10.37 19.06 8.61
CA GLU A 109 11.01 19.69 9.77
C GLU A 109 12.28 18.99 10.23
N THR A 110 12.53 17.74 9.82
CA THR A 110 13.73 17.01 10.25
C THR A 110 15.00 17.56 9.58
N GLU A 111 16.03 17.78 10.40
CA GLU A 111 17.41 17.88 9.94
C GLU A 111 17.98 16.47 9.78
N PHE A 112 18.32 16.11 8.54
CA PHE A 112 18.85 14.78 8.24
C PHE A 112 20.37 14.82 8.25
N ASP A 113 20.97 14.36 9.34
CA ASP A 113 22.43 14.29 9.48
C ASP A 113 23.07 13.31 8.48
N ALA A 114 24.39 13.44 8.31
CA ALA A 114 25.14 12.63 7.35
C ALA A 114 25.02 11.12 7.64
N ALA A 115 24.97 10.70 8.91
CA ALA A 115 24.87 9.29 9.28
C ALA A 115 23.51 8.69 8.88
N LEU A 116 22.42 9.44 9.07
CA LEU A 116 21.09 9.04 8.67
C LEU A 116 20.94 9.00 7.14
N ILE A 117 21.57 9.94 6.43
CA ILE A 117 21.63 9.94 4.96
C ILE A 117 22.39 8.72 4.42
N GLU A 118 23.57 8.41 4.96
CA GLU A 118 24.32 7.21 4.57
C GLU A 118 23.54 5.93 4.87
N ARG A 119 22.86 5.87 6.03
CA ARG A 119 21.99 4.74 6.39
C ARG A 119 20.84 4.57 5.39
N ALA A 120 20.19 5.67 5.00
CA ALA A 120 19.12 5.65 4.01
C ALA A 120 19.64 5.21 2.63
N ARG A 121 20.81 5.68 2.22
CA ARG A 121 21.47 5.24 0.97
C ARG A 121 21.75 3.75 0.97
N ASP A 122 22.28 3.21 2.06
CA ASP A 122 22.51 1.78 2.19
C ASP A 122 21.21 0.97 2.13
N LEU A 123 20.17 1.44 2.84
CA LEU A 123 18.84 0.83 2.80
C LEU A 123 18.27 0.77 1.38
N ILE A 124 18.42 1.85 0.59
CA ILE A 124 18.03 1.89 -0.83
C ILE A 124 18.76 0.80 -1.61
N ARG A 125 20.09 0.71 -1.48
CA ARG A 125 20.88 -0.32 -2.17
C ARG A 125 20.41 -1.73 -1.81
N GLN A 126 20.14 -2.00 -0.54
CA GLN A 126 19.65 -3.30 -0.09
C GLN A 126 18.26 -3.64 -0.67
N LEU A 127 17.33 -2.67 -0.69
CA LEU A 127 16.00 -2.85 -1.28
C LEU A 127 16.08 -3.18 -2.77
N ILE A 128 16.90 -2.46 -3.52
CA ILE A 128 17.07 -2.68 -4.96
C ILE A 128 17.75 -4.03 -5.23
N ALA A 129 18.87 -4.31 -4.56
CA ALA A 129 19.65 -5.53 -4.79
C ALA A 129 18.85 -6.81 -4.50
N ARG A 130 17.91 -6.74 -3.55
CA ARG A 130 17.03 -7.85 -3.18
C ARG A 130 15.71 -7.87 -3.97
N GLY A 131 15.50 -6.92 -4.88
CA GLY A 131 14.26 -6.82 -5.66
C GLY A 131 13.01 -6.54 -4.81
N ILE A 132 13.16 -5.91 -3.64
CA ILE A 132 12.07 -5.74 -2.69
C ILE A 132 11.08 -4.69 -3.20
N THR A 133 9.80 -5.03 -3.09
CA THR A 133 8.61 -4.20 -3.33
C THR A 133 7.59 -4.47 -2.23
N LYS A 134 6.45 -3.76 -2.21
CA LYS A 134 5.41 -3.89 -1.18
C LYS A 134 4.90 -5.33 -1.03
N TYR A 135 4.78 -6.04 -2.15
CA TYR A 135 4.17 -7.36 -2.21
C TYR A 135 5.17 -8.48 -2.45
N ASN A 136 6.32 -8.24 -3.10
CA ASN A 136 7.35 -9.27 -3.36
C ASN A 136 6.78 -10.55 -4.01
N VAL A 137 5.83 -10.39 -4.93
CA VAL A 137 5.17 -11.48 -5.67
C VAL A 137 5.38 -11.35 -7.17
N GLY A 138 5.22 -12.45 -7.87
CA GLY A 138 5.23 -12.54 -9.33
C GLY A 138 6.53 -13.08 -9.91
N ASP A 139 6.46 -13.49 -11.17
CA ASP A 139 7.57 -14.04 -11.92
C ASP A 139 8.64 -12.99 -12.20
N THR A 140 9.88 -13.45 -12.31
CA THR A 140 11.03 -12.60 -12.62
C THR A 140 11.36 -12.57 -14.12
N ALA A 141 10.79 -13.49 -14.91
CA ALA A 141 10.92 -13.47 -16.35
C ALA A 141 9.94 -12.45 -16.93
N LEU A 142 10.45 -11.45 -17.65
CA LEU A 142 9.63 -10.46 -18.35
C LEU A 142 9.57 -10.80 -19.85
N PRO A 143 8.50 -11.47 -20.34
CA PRO A 143 8.42 -11.91 -21.73
C PRO A 143 7.95 -10.78 -22.66
N ILE A 144 8.62 -9.62 -22.61
CA ILE A 144 8.29 -8.47 -23.45
C ILE A 144 9.41 -8.22 -24.45
N LYS A 145 9.06 -8.21 -25.73
CA LYS A 145 9.91 -7.65 -26.78
C LYS A 145 9.67 -6.16 -26.86
N TRP A 146 10.59 -5.38 -26.30
CA TRP A 146 10.47 -3.93 -26.28
C TRP A 146 10.51 -3.34 -27.70
N PRO A 147 9.57 -2.45 -28.07
CA PRO A 147 9.69 -1.71 -29.31
C PRO A 147 10.94 -0.81 -29.25
N ALA A 148 11.66 -0.73 -30.37
CA ALA A 148 12.79 0.17 -30.48
C ALA A 148 12.32 1.64 -30.40
N ARG A 149 13.08 2.47 -29.69
CA ARG A 149 12.96 3.95 -29.68
C ARG A 149 11.62 4.51 -29.14
N ARG A 150 10.76 3.72 -28.51
CA ARG A 150 9.58 4.22 -27.79
C ARG A 150 9.88 4.31 -26.29
N ARG A 151 9.45 5.40 -25.67
CA ARG A 151 9.50 5.55 -24.21
C ARG A 151 8.59 4.54 -23.54
N ARG A 152 9.08 3.85 -22.52
CA ARG A 152 8.38 2.78 -21.80
C ARG A 152 7.76 3.34 -20.53
N ILE A 153 6.44 3.37 -20.49
CA ILE A 153 5.67 3.95 -19.38
C ILE A 153 4.92 2.83 -18.65
N LEU A 154 5.13 2.71 -17.34
CA LEU A 154 4.29 1.88 -16.49
C LEU A 154 3.17 2.71 -15.86
N VAL A 155 1.92 2.23 -16.01
CA VAL A 155 0.75 2.70 -15.26
C VAL A 155 0.32 1.60 -14.29
N PRO A 156 0.58 1.74 -12.97
CA PRO A 156 0.13 0.78 -11.98
C PRO A 156 -1.34 1.00 -11.67
N GLY A 157 -2.15 -0.04 -11.84
CA GLY A 157 -3.53 -0.08 -11.40
C GLY A 157 -3.63 -0.02 -9.88
N GLN A 158 -4.71 0.58 -9.40
CA GLN A 158 -5.04 0.72 -8.00
C GLN A 158 -6.45 0.20 -7.72
N VAL A 159 -6.71 -0.11 -6.47
CA VAL A 159 -8.05 -0.41 -5.98
C VAL A 159 -8.83 0.91 -5.93
N GLU A 160 -9.93 1.01 -6.68
CA GLU A 160 -10.64 2.30 -6.89
C GLU A 160 -11.29 2.83 -5.61
N ASP A 161 -11.71 1.95 -4.70
CA ASP A 161 -12.29 2.31 -3.40
C ASP A 161 -11.24 2.50 -2.28
N ASP A 162 -9.93 2.42 -2.59
CA ASP A 162 -8.87 2.65 -1.63
C ASP A 162 -8.86 4.11 -1.11
N LEU A 163 -8.56 4.28 0.17
CA LEU A 163 -8.53 5.62 0.78
C LEU A 163 -7.51 6.55 0.10
N SER A 164 -6.37 6.01 -0.35
CA SER A 164 -5.36 6.81 -1.07
C SER A 164 -5.86 7.30 -2.43
N VAL A 165 -6.79 6.59 -3.08
CA VAL A 165 -7.42 7.03 -4.33
C VAL A 165 -8.52 8.04 -4.02
N ARG A 166 -9.40 7.72 -3.06
CA ARG A 166 -10.54 8.56 -2.71
C ARG A 166 -10.14 9.94 -2.15
N LEU A 167 -9.07 10.01 -1.36
CA LEU A 167 -8.63 11.24 -0.70
C LEU A 167 -7.54 11.97 -1.49
N GLY A 168 -6.67 11.22 -2.19
CA GLY A 168 -5.52 11.77 -2.91
C GLY A 168 -5.65 11.77 -4.44
N GLY A 169 -6.80 11.41 -5.00
CA GLY A 169 -6.97 11.19 -6.44
C GLY A 169 -7.17 12.44 -7.31
N GLU A 170 -7.32 13.63 -6.74
CA GLU A 170 -7.46 14.89 -7.51
C GLU A 170 -8.55 14.82 -8.61
N GLY A 171 -9.71 14.25 -8.26
CA GLY A 171 -10.84 14.07 -9.16
C GLY A 171 -10.72 12.87 -10.12
N ILE A 172 -9.58 12.16 -10.14
CA ILE A 172 -9.45 10.87 -10.82
C ILE A 172 -9.80 9.76 -9.82
N THR A 173 -10.86 9.01 -10.09
CA THR A 173 -11.33 7.94 -9.20
C THR A 173 -11.22 6.56 -9.83
N ARG A 174 -11.00 6.47 -11.15
CA ARG A 174 -10.98 5.21 -11.89
C ARG A 174 -9.65 4.98 -12.59
N ASN A 175 -9.24 3.72 -12.70
CA ASN A 175 -8.03 3.34 -13.40
C ASN A 175 -8.08 3.71 -14.88
N LEU A 176 -9.26 3.60 -15.50
CA LEU A 176 -9.46 3.91 -16.91
C LEU A 176 -9.24 5.40 -17.20
N ASP A 177 -9.69 6.28 -16.30
CA ASP A 177 -9.53 7.72 -16.45
C ASP A 177 -8.06 8.12 -16.37
N LEU A 178 -7.29 7.49 -15.46
CA LEU A 178 -5.83 7.64 -15.42
C LEU A 178 -5.19 7.18 -16.73
N LEU A 179 -5.50 5.95 -17.19
CA LEU A 179 -4.95 5.41 -18.43
C LEU A 179 -5.24 6.30 -19.63
N ALA A 180 -6.47 6.79 -19.76
CA ALA A 180 -6.86 7.71 -20.82
C ALA A 180 -6.03 8.99 -20.79
N ARG A 181 -5.86 9.61 -19.61
CA ARG A 181 -5.02 10.82 -19.46
C ARG A 181 -3.55 10.54 -19.79
N VAL A 182 -3.01 9.39 -19.37
CA VAL A 182 -1.62 9.01 -19.68
C VAL A 182 -1.44 8.82 -21.19
N ARG A 183 -2.36 8.11 -21.87
CA ARG A 183 -2.30 7.94 -23.33
C ARG A 183 -2.39 9.28 -24.06
N THR A 184 -3.35 10.14 -23.70
CA THR A 184 -3.51 11.46 -24.32
C THR A 184 -2.25 12.32 -24.18
N ALA A 185 -1.59 12.28 -23.02
CA ALA A 185 -0.35 13.03 -22.80
C ALA A 185 0.89 12.39 -23.46
N ASN A 186 0.83 11.10 -23.81
CA ASN A 186 1.96 10.33 -24.32
C ASN A 186 1.53 9.44 -25.51
N PRO A 187 1.11 10.05 -26.65
CA PRO A 187 0.53 9.31 -27.76
C PRO A 187 1.49 8.24 -28.33
N ASP A 188 2.80 8.55 -28.41
CA ASP A 188 3.81 7.69 -29.03
C ASP A 188 4.50 6.72 -28.04
N ALA A 189 4.26 6.86 -26.73
CA ALA A 189 4.89 6.01 -25.73
C ALA A 189 4.33 4.58 -25.75
N PHE A 190 5.17 3.61 -25.38
CA PHE A 190 4.75 2.24 -25.13
C PHE A 190 4.27 2.11 -23.69
N ILE A 191 2.96 1.99 -23.51
CA ILE A 191 2.30 2.02 -22.21
C ILE A 191 1.99 0.60 -21.75
N LEU A 192 2.52 0.25 -20.58
CA LEU A 192 2.21 -0.97 -19.86
C LEU A 192 1.22 -0.65 -18.74
N TYR A 193 0.09 -1.33 -18.72
CA TYR A 193 -0.81 -1.32 -17.58
C TYR A 193 -0.57 -2.55 -16.72
N LYS A 194 -0.30 -2.36 -15.42
CA LYS A 194 -0.23 -3.47 -14.45
C LYS A 194 -1.41 -3.40 -13.50
N PRO A 195 -2.45 -4.26 -13.65
CA PRO A 195 -3.57 -4.30 -12.71
C PRO A 195 -3.11 -4.55 -11.26
N HIS A 196 -3.87 -4.04 -10.30
CA HIS A 196 -3.58 -4.29 -8.88
C HIS A 196 -3.85 -5.77 -8.53
N PRO A 197 -2.97 -6.45 -7.77
CA PRO A 197 -3.13 -7.88 -7.47
C PRO A 197 -4.44 -8.20 -6.71
N ASP A 198 -4.88 -7.36 -5.77
CA ASP A 198 -6.16 -7.56 -5.07
C ASP A 198 -7.39 -7.41 -5.98
N VAL A 199 -7.28 -6.64 -7.06
CA VAL A 199 -8.36 -6.51 -8.07
C VAL A 199 -8.41 -7.76 -8.94
N GLU A 200 -7.26 -8.27 -9.35
CA GLU A 200 -7.15 -9.51 -10.12
C GLU A 200 -7.63 -10.73 -9.33
N ALA A 201 -7.34 -10.77 -8.03
CA ALA A 201 -7.84 -11.81 -7.12
C ALA A 201 -9.36 -11.72 -6.86
N GLY A 202 -10.05 -10.71 -7.40
CA GLY A 202 -11.49 -10.48 -7.23
C GLY A 202 -11.87 -10.04 -5.80
N HIS A 203 -10.93 -9.50 -5.04
CA HIS A 203 -11.15 -9.08 -3.66
C HIS A 203 -11.63 -7.62 -3.54
N ARG A 204 -11.42 -6.81 -4.59
CA ARG A 204 -11.69 -5.37 -4.58
C ARG A 204 -12.14 -4.85 -5.95
N GLU A 205 -12.74 -3.67 -5.94
CA GLU A 205 -13.20 -2.95 -7.13
C GLU A 205 -12.04 -2.37 -7.94
N GLY A 206 -12.27 -2.13 -9.24
CA GLY A 206 -11.29 -1.57 -10.17
C GLY A 206 -10.90 -2.47 -11.34
N LYS A 207 -11.59 -3.60 -11.53
CA LYS A 207 -11.34 -4.48 -12.67
C LYS A 207 -11.83 -3.80 -13.95
N VAL A 208 -10.92 -3.61 -14.89
CA VAL A 208 -11.21 -3.10 -16.23
C VAL A 208 -11.03 -4.24 -17.22
N ALA A 209 -11.98 -4.41 -18.15
CA ALA A 209 -11.87 -5.44 -19.18
C ALA A 209 -10.71 -5.13 -20.14
N ASP A 210 -9.94 -6.15 -20.51
CA ASP A 210 -8.74 -5.99 -21.33
C ASP A 210 -9.01 -5.26 -22.65
N GLY A 211 -10.10 -5.59 -23.33
CA GLY A 211 -10.49 -4.93 -24.58
C GLY A 211 -10.74 -3.42 -24.45
N VAL A 212 -11.04 -2.95 -23.23
CA VAL A 212 -11.17 -1.51 -22.93
C VAL A 212 -9.80 -0.92 -22.60
N VAL A 213 -8.97 -1.63 -21.84
CA VAL A 213 -7.60 -1.19 -21.49
C VAL A 213 -6.73 -1.04 -22.72
N THR A 214 -6.85 -1.94 -23.70
CA THR A 214 -6.06 -1.93 -24.93
C THR A 214 -6.31 -0.72 -25.83
N ASN A 215 -7.39 0.05 -25.58
CA ASN A 215 -7.59 1.34 -26.24
C ASN A 215 -6.61 2.43 -25.74
N PHE A 216 -5.98 2.20 -24.58
CA PHE A 216 -5.14 3.18 -23.89
C PHE A 216 -3.72 2.64 -23.60
N ALA A 217 -3.56 1.36 -23.31
CA ALA A 217 -2.28 0.72 -23.07
C ALA A 217 -1.90 -0.24 -24.22
N ASP A 218 -0.60 -0.34 -24.53
CA ASP A 218 -0.09 -1.29 -25.53
C ASP A 218 -0.09 -2.73 -25.00
N ILE A 219 0.07 -2.91 -23.68
CA ILE A 219 0.06 -4.23 -23.03
C ILE A 219 -0.51 -4.18 -21.61
N VAL A 220 -1.23 -5.24 -21.23
CA VAL A 220 -1.61 -5.50 -19.84
C VAL A 220 -0.70 -6.59 -19.27
N ILE A 221 0.10 -6.23 -18.27
CA ILE A 221 1.07 -7.14 -17.64
C ILE A 221 0.56 -7.68 -16.29
N ARG A 222 0.48 -9.00 -16.20
CA ARG A 222 -0.02 -9.74 -15.04
C ARG A 222 1.05 -10.65 -14.49
N ASP A 223 0.96 -10.96 -13.20
CA ASP A 223 1.79 -11.94 -12.51
C ASP A 223 3.32 -11.73 -12.59
N ILE A 224 3.80 -10.62 -13.15
CA ILE A 224 5.22 -10.27 -13.17
C ILE A 224 5.56 -9.36 -11.98
N SER A 225 6.71 -9.60 -11.36
CA SER A 225 7.24 -8.77 -10.29
C SER A 225 7.37 -7.30 -10.72
N THR A 226 6.81 -6.40 -9.91
CA THR A 226 6.96 -4.95 -10.12
C THR A 226 8.43 -4.54 -10.14
N ALA A 227 9.31 -5.22 -9.37
CA ALA A 227 10.74 -4.90 -9.36
C ALA A 227 11.39 -5.09 -10.73
N VAL A 228 11.03 -6.16 -11.45
CA VAL A 228 11.56 -6.47 -12.78
C VAL A 228 11.02 -5.48 -13.81
N ILE A 229 9.73 -5.14 -13.73
CA ILE A 229 9.15 -4.12 -14.62
C ILE A 229 9.85 -2.77 -14.39
N LEU A 230 10.03 -2.36 -13.14
CA LEU A 230 10.72 -1.12 -12.79
C LEU A 230 12.20 -1.10 -13.20
N ALA A 231 12.82 -2.24 -13.49
CA ALA A 231 14.18 -2.30 -14.02
C ALA A 231 14.25 -1.96 -15.52
N GLU A 232 13.15 -2.13 -16.25
CA GLU A 232 13.09 -2.09 -17.71
C GLU A 232 12.28 -0.92 -18.28
N ILE A 233 11.66 -0.10 -17.41
CA ILE A 233 10.85 1.07 -17.79
C ILE A 233 11.62 2.38 -17.64
N ASP A 234 11.19 3.39 -18.38
CA ASP A 234 11.75 4.74 -18.33
C ASP A 234 11.00 5.60 -17.29
N GLU A 235 9.66 5.53 -17.30
CA GLU A 235 8.80 6.38 -16.48
C GLU A 235 7.67 5.57 -15.82
N VAL A 236 7.28 5.98 -14.62
CA VAL A 236 6.04 5.52 -13.97
C VAL A 236 5.05 6.67 -13.90
N HIS A 237 3.86 6.45 -14.45
CA HIS A 237 2.74 7.39 -14.38
C HIS A 237 1.71 6.85 -13.40
N THR A 238 1.53 7.52 -12.27
CA THR A 238 0.73 6.99 -11.16
C THR A 238 -0.21 8.03 -10.58
N LEU A 239 -1.32 7.56 -10.00
CA LEU A 239 -2.22 8.40 -9.24
C LEU A 239 -1.68 8.60 -7.82
N THR A 240 -1.77 7.56 -6.98
CA THR A 240 -1.29 7.59 -5.59
C THR A 240 -0.58 6.30 -5.15
N SER A 241 -0.26 5.41 -6.09
CA SER A 241 0.28 4.08 -5.80
C SER A 241 1.64 4.15 -5.13
N LEU A 242 1.93 3.24 -4.20
CA LEU A 242 3.27 3.08 -3.64
C LEU A 242 4.31 2.71 -4.72
N ALA A 243 3.88 2.15 -5.85
CA ALA A 243 4.76 1.85 -6.98
C ALA A 243 5.50 3.09 -7.51
N GLY A 244 4.93 4.30 -7.38
CA GLY A 244 5.65 5.54 -7.70
C GLY A 244 6.84 5.79 -6.78
N PHE A 245 6.68 5.57 -5.47
CA PHE A 245 7.80 5.64 -4.53
C PHE A 245 8.86 4.57 -4.83
N GLU A 246 8.45 3.34 -5.13
CA GLU A 246 9.37 2.25 -5.49
C GLU A 246 10.17 2.53 -6.78
N ALA A 247 9.58 3.30 -7.70
CA ALA A 247 10.22 3.76 -8.92
C ALA A 247 11.27 4.83 -8.63
N LEU A 248 11.00 5.77 -7.71
CA LEU A 248 11.99 6.74 -7.23
C LEU A 248 13.22 6.04 -6.64
N LEU A 249 13.02 4.99 -5.83
CA LEU A 249 14.13 4.20 -5.28
C LEU A 249 15.08 3.68 -6.38
N ARG A 250 14.53 3.36 -7.55
CA ARG A 250 15.26 2.79 -8.70
C ARG A 250 15.71 3.85 -9.72
N GLY A 251 15.66 5.13 -9.36
CA GLY A 251 16.07 6.23 -10.22
C GLY A 251 15.19 6.41 -11.46
N ARG A 252 13.95 5.92 -11.44
CA ARG A 252 13.00 6.10 -12.55
C ARG A 252 12.30 7.44 -12.43
N ARG A 253 11.98 8.03 -13.58
CA ARG A 253 11.16 9.23 -13.59
C ARG A 253 9.73 8.88 -13.17
N VAL A 254 9.14 9.71 -12.34
CA VAL A 254 7.79 9.49 -11.82
C VAL A 254 6.92 10.70 -12.09
N VAL A 255 5.80 10.48 -12.79
CA VAL A 255 4.77 11.47 -13.09
C VAL A 255 3.56 11.16 -12.24
N VAL A 256 3.11 12.15 -11.46
CA VAL A 256 2.08 11.96 -10.44
C VAL A 256 0.84 12.76 -10.81
N TYR A 257 -0.29 12.06 -10.89
CA TYR A 257 -1.60 12.63 -11.22
C TYR A 257 -2.45 12.94 -9.97
N GLY A 258 -2.11 12.34 -8.82
CA GLY A 258 -2.77 12.55 -7.53
C GLY A 258 -1.91 13.32 -6.54
N ARG A 259 -2.06 13.02 -5.24
CA ARG A 259 -1.28 13.62 -4.12
C ARG A 259 -0.77 12.58 -3.11
N PRO A 260 0.06 11.61 -3.52
CA PRO A 260 0.69 10.68 -2.60
C PRO A 260 1.73 11.37 -1.70
N PHE A 261 2.13 10.70 -0.62
CA PHE A 261 3.07 11.26 0.38
C PHE A 261 4.44 11.66 -0.19
N TYR A 262 4.88 11.00 -1.27
CA TYR A 262 6.19 11.21 -1.89
C TYR A 262 6.19 12.31 -2.96
N ALA A 263 5.04 12.93 -3.24
CA ALA A 263 4.91 14.02 -4.21
C ALA A 263 5.01 15.40 -3.54
N GLY A 264 5.40 16.41 -4.31
CA GLY A 264 5.56 17.80 -3.87
C GLY A 264 6.92 18.15 -3.25
N TRP A 265 7.83 17.18 -3.19
CA TRP A 265 9.19 17.36 -2.64
C TRP A 265 10.26 17.63 -3.72
N GLY A 266 9.86 17.75 -4.99
CA GLY A 266 10.76 17.95 -6.13
C GLY A 266 11.44 16.70 -6.69
N LEU A 267 11.03 15.51 -6.23
CA LEU A 267 11.50 14.22 -6.74
C LEU A 267 10.62 13.67 -7.88
N THR A 268 9.45 14.27 -8.10
CA THR A 268 8.40 13.83 -9.03
C THR A 268 7.98 14.98 -9.96
N SER A 269 7.41 14.63 -11.12
CA SER A 269 6.67 15.57 -11.95
C SER A 269 5.21 15.58 -11.52
N ASP A 270 4.83 16.55 -10.70
CA ASP A 270 3.50 16.62 -10.07
C ASP A 270 2.51 17.44 -10.91
N LEU A 271 1.47 16.79 -11.46
CA LEU A 271 0.51 17.45 -12.36
C LEU A 271 -0.55 18.27 -11.62
N SER A 272 -0.75 18.00 -10.33
CA SER A 272 -1.65 18.76 -9.46
C SER A 272 -0.98 19.99 -8.82
N GLY A 273 0.27 20.29 -9.16
CA GLY A 273 0.98 21.48 -8.68
C GLY A 273 1.26 21.46 -7.18
N ILE A 274 1.48 20.28 -6.59
CA ILE A 274 1.74 20.13 -5.16
C ILE A 274 3.04 20.82 -4.79
N ASP A 275 2.99 21.70 -3.78
CA ASP A 275 4.18 22.21 -3.13
C ASP A 275 4.12 21.90 -1.63
N ARG A 276 5.16 21.22 -1.13
CA ARG A 276 5.31 20.90 0.30
C ARG A 276 6.20 21.92 1.03
N GLY A 277 6.63 22.99 0.35
CA GLY A 277 7.43 24.07 0.92
C GLY A 277 8.90 23.72 1.17
N ARG A 278 9.33 22.51 0.80
CA ARG A 278 10.72 22.04 0.90
C ARG A 278 11.04 21.10 -0.25
N ARG A 279 12.29 21.12 -0.71
CA ARG A 279 12.85 20.12 -1.62
C ARG A 279 13.62 19.09 -0.81
N LEU A 280 13.48 17.81 -1.16
CA LEU A 280 14.18 16.70 -0.50
C LEU A 280 15.06 15.95 -1.49
N THR A 281 16.16 15.38 -1.00
CA THR A 281 16.85 14.29 -1.70
C THR A 281 16.09 12.98 -1.53
N LEU A 282 16.38 11.99 -2.37
CA LEU A 282 15.78 10.66 -2.26
C LEU A 282 16.11 10.01 -0.90
N GLU A 283 17.34 10.17 -0.41
CA GLU A 283 17.76 9.66 0.89
C GLU A 283 17.01 10.30 2.05
N GLN A 284 16.71 11.61 1.98
CA GLN A 284 15.90 12.29 3.00
C GLN A 284 14.46 11.75 3.02
N LEU A 285 13.86 11.57 1.85
CA LEU A 285 12.52 10.97 1.73
C LEU A 285 12.52 9.54 2.29
N VAL A 286 13.54 8.74 1.98
CA VAL A 286 13.68 7.37 2.48
C VAL A 286 13.93 7.32 3.98
N ALA A 287 14.78 8.20 4.52
CA ALA A 287 15.02 8.29 5.95
C ALA A 287 13.72 8.58 6.70
N GLY A 288 12.92 9.55 6.22
CA GLY A 288 11.63 9.84 6.83
C GLY A 288 10.64 8.70 6.70
N ALA A 289 10.43 8.21 5.47
CA ALA A 289 9.38 7.25 5.17
C ALA A 289 9.67 5.81 5.64
N LEU A 290 10.93 5.36 5.62
CA LEU A 290 11.29 3.97 5.89
C LEU A 290 12.08 3.76 7.19
N ILE A 291 12.67 4.81 7.77
CA ILE A 291 13.48 4.67 8.99
C ILE A 291 12.78 5.26 10.21
N LEU A 292 12.32 6.51 10.09
CA LEU A 292 11.85 7.27 11.25
C LEU A 292 10.33 7.14 11.50
N TYR A 293 9.52 7.15 10.44
CA TYR A 293 8.06 7.14 10.55
C TYR A 293 7.47 5.77 10.97
N PRO A 294 7.74 4.67 10.27
CA PRO A 294 7.17 3.37 10.61
C PRO A 294 7.85 2.71 11.82
N ARG A 295 7.08 1.88 12.53
CA ARG A 295 7.62 0.95 13.52
C ARG A 295 7.79 -0.43 12.92
N TYR A 296 8.86 -1.12 13.30
CA TYR A 296 9.16 -2.47 12.83
C TYR A 296 9.19 -3.49 13.97
N LEU A 297 8.71 -4.69 13.69
CA LEU A 297 8.86 -5.86 14.54
C LEU A 297 9.58 -6.96 13.78
N ASP A 298 10.54 -7.59 14.44
CA ASP A 298 11.20 -8.78 13.90
C ASP A 298 10.20 -9.94 13.89
N PRO A 299 9.90 -10.57 12.74
CA PRO A 299 8.96 -11.69 12.67
C PRO A 299 9.41 -12.90 13.51
N VAL A 300 10.70 -13.01 13.84
CA VAL A 300 11.25 -14.11 14.65
C VAL A 300 11.08 -13.82 16.15
N THR A 301 11.73 -12.78 16.66
CA THR A 301 11.74 -12.47 18.10
C THR A 301 10.48 -11.75 18.58
N ARG A 302 9.74 -11.10 17.67
CA ARG A 302 8.60 -10.21 17.96
C ARG A 302 8.97 -9.00 18.82
N LEU A 303 10.24 -8.62 18.78
CA LEU A 303 10.75 -7.42 19.43
C LEU A 303 10.85 -6.28 18.42
N PRO A 304 10.82 -5.01 18.88
CA PRO A 304 11.12 -3.86 18.04
C PRO A 304 12.47 -4.03 17.35
N CYS A 305 12.53 -3.76 16.06
CA CYS A 305 13.75 -3.84 15.29
C CYS A 305 13.89 -2.68 14.31
N LYS A 306 14.97 -2.70 13.54
CA LYS A 306 15.25 -1.72 12.49
C LYS A 306 14.77 -2.27 11.12
N PRO A 307 14.46 -1.40 10.12
CA PRO A 307 14.04 -1.84 8.80
C PRO A 307 15.04 -2.78 8.10
N GLU A 308 16.33 -2.61 8.35
CA GLU A 308 17.40 -3.44 7.77
C GLU A 308 17.20 -4.92 8.13
N LEU A 309 16.87 -5.22 9.40
CA LEU A 309 16.62 -6.59 9.82
C LEU A 309 15.37 -7.15 9.12
N VAL A 310 14.32 -6.34 8.96
CA VAL A 310 13.11 -6.79 8.23
C VAL A 310 13.44 -7.11 6.78
N ILE A 311 14.25 -6.29 6.11
CA ILE A 311 14.74 -6.53 4.75
C ILE A 311 15.53 -7.84 4.66
N GLU A 312 16.41 -8.11 5.62
CA GLU A 312 17.12 -9.39 5.70
C GLU A 312 16.16 -10.58 5.85
N ARG A 313 15.13 -10.45 6.70
CA ARG A 313 14.12 -11.50 6.91
C ARG A 313 13.18 -11.70 5.72
N LEU A 314 13.01 -10.72 4.84
CA LEU A 314 12.19 -10.86 3.62
C LEU A 314 12.81 -11.87 2.63
N ALA A 315 14.11 -12.14 2.72
CA ALA A 315 14.77 -13.19 1.94
C ALA A 315 14.43 -14.63 2.39
N SER A 316 13.71 -14.78 3.51
CA SER A 316 13.32 -16.05 4.12
C SER A 316 11.79 -16.23 4.09
N PRO A 317 11.19 -16.69 2.96
CA PRO A 317 9.73 -16.81 2.79
C PRO A 317 9.05 -17.65 3.88
N GLU A 318 9.76 -18.61 4.48
CA GLU A 318 9.29 -19.46 5.58
C GLU A 318 8.86 -18.66 6.82
N LEU A 319 9.41 -17.46 7.03
CA LEU A 319 9.06 -16.59 8.14
C LEU A 319 7.71 -15.87 7.96
N TRP A 320 7.18 -15.86 6.73
CA TRP A 320 5.99 -15.09 6.33
C TRP A 320 4.75 -15.96 6.11
N ARG A 321 4.75 -17.17 6.68
CA ARG A 321 3.62 -18.10 6.51
C ARG A 321 2.44 -17.71 7.40
N PRO A 322 1.20 -17.76 6.88
CA PRO A 322 0.02 -17.62 7.72
C PRO A 322 -0.02 -18.76 8.75
N GLY A 323 -0.36 -18.45 10.00
CA GLY A 323 -0.49 -19.48 11.04
C GLY A 323 -1.55 -20.54 10.67
N LEU A 324 -1.45 -21.75 11.23
CA LEU A 324 -2.29 -22.90 10.88
C LEU A 324 -3.81 -22.60 10.87
N LEU A 325 -4.29 -21.79 11.82
CA LEU A 325 -5.69 -21.37 11.90
C LEU A 325 -6.14 -20.49 10.71
N VAL A 326 -5.23 -19.69 10.16
CA VAL A 326 -5.46 -18.84 8.99
C VAL A 326 -5.45 -19.68 7.71
N ALA A 327 -4.54 -20.65 7.61
CA ALA A 327 -4.52 -21.62 6.52
C ALA A 327 -5.82 -22.46 6.47
N ALA A 328 -6.31 -22.92 7.63
CA ALA A 328 -7.57 -23.65 7.73
C ALA A 328 -8.78 -22.80 7.29
N ARG A 329 -8.84 -21.52 7.68
CA ARG A 329 -9.90 -20.60 7.24
C ARG A 329 -9.83 -20.30 5.74
N ARG A 330 -8.65 -20.26 5.14
CA ARG A 330 -8.48 -20.13 3.69
C ARG A 330 -9.07 -21.32 2.95
N LEU A 331 -8.77 -22.54 3.40
CA LEU A 331 -9.33 -23.77 2.83
C LEU A 331 -10.87 -23.74 2.90
N GLN A 332 -11.42 -23.35 4.05
CA GLN A 332 -12.87 -23.18 4.21
C GLN A 332 -13.43 -22.14 3.21
N GLY A 333 -12.80 -20.96 3.10
CA GLY A 333 -13.24 -19.91 2.19
C GLY A 333 -13.11 -20.25 0.70
N SER A 334 -12.08 -21.02 0.32
CA SER A 334 -11.93 -21.53 -1.06
C SER A 334 -12.96 -22.61 -1.39
N LEU A 335 -13.30 -23.47 -0.43
CA LEU A 335 -14.33 -24.50 -0.59
C LEU A 335 -15.72 -23.88 -0.74
N VAL A 336 -16.05 -22.88 0.08
CA VAL A 336 -17.32 -22.13 -0.05
C VAL A 336 -17.41 -21.39 -1.39
N ARG A 337 -16.31 -20.79 -1.88
CA ARG A 337 -16.29 -20.16 -3.21
C ARG A 337 -16.49 -21.15 -4.34
N ARG A 338 -15.76 -22.28 -4.34
CA ARG A 338 -15.95 -23.35 -5.33
C ARG A 338 -17.38 -23.89 -5.31
N TRP A 339 -17.97 -24.04 -4.12
CA TRP A 339 -19.36 -24.45 -3.97
C TRP A 339 -20.33 -23.44 -4.61
N ASN A 340 -20.14 -22.14 -4.35
CA ASN A 340 -20.97 -21.09 -4.93
C ASN A 340 -20.79 -20.95 -6.45
N GLU A 341 -19.57 -21.06 -6.97
CA GLU A 341 -19.29 -21.07 -8.42
C GLU A 341 -19.93 -22.28 -9.11
N THR A 342 -19.94 -23.44 -8.43
CA THR A 342 -20.61 -24.64 -8.92
C THR A 342 -22.12 -24.43 -8.95
N LEU A 343 -22.73 -23.88 -7.88
CA LEU A 343 -24.16 -23.56 -7.84
C LEU A 343 -24.58 -22.55 -8.92
N VAL A 344 -23.77 -21.52 -9.16
CA VAL A 344 -24.03 -20.52 -10.22
C VAL A 344 -23.91 -21.14 -11.62
N ARG A 345 -22.95 -22.06 -11.83
CA ARG A 345 -22.85 -22.83 -13.08
C ARG A 345 -24.05 -23.75 -13.28
N SER A 346 -24.48 -24.45 -12.23
CA SER A 346 -25.68 -25.31 -12.26
C SER A 346 -26.93 -24.50 -12.59
N ALA A 347 -27.15 -23.35 -11.94
CA ALA A 347 -28.29 -22.47 -12.22
C ALA A 347 -28.32 -21.95 -13.67
N ARG A 348 -27.15 -21.66 -14.27
CA ARG A 348 -27.05 -21.27 -15.68
C ARG A 348 -27.32 -22.40 -16.67
N LEU A 349 -27.03 -23.64 -16.29
CA LEU A 349 -27.36 -24.83 -17.10
C LEU A 349 -28.86 -25.09 -17.08
N PHE A 350 -29.52 -24.97 -15.92
CA PHE A 350 -30.98 -25.09 -15.80
C PHE A 350 -31.75 -23.98 -16.53
N ALA A 351 -31.21 -22.76 -16.58
CA ALA A 351 -31.82 -21.66 -17.34
C ALA A 351 -31.70 -21.82 -18.86
N LYS A 352 -30.76 -22.62 -19.37
CA LYS A 352 -30.60 -22.93 -20.80
C LYS A 352 -31.41 -24.14 -21.27
N SER A 353 -31.97 -24.92 -20.35
CA SER A 353 -32.79 -26.10 -20.65
C SER A 353 -34.29 -25.86 -20.54
N ALA A 354 -34.73 -24.62 -20.29
CA ALA A 354 -36.16 -24.26 -20.33
C ALA A 354 -36.62 -24.18 -21.79
N PRO A 355 -37.59 -24.99 -22.24
CA PRO A 355 -38.11 -24.89 -23.60
C PRO A 355 -38.85 -23.55 -23.76
N SER A 356 -38.57 -22.85 -24.86
CA SER A 356 -39.30 -21.65 -25.26
C SER A 356 -40.73 -22.05 -25.62
N SER A 357 -41.68 -21.71 -24.75
CA SER A 357 -43.12 -21.76 -25.03
C SER A 357 -43.56 -20.58 -25.89
#